data_AF-A0A957E0F8-F1
#
_entry.id   AF-A0A957E0F8-F1
#
_cell.length_a   1.000
_cell.length_b   1.000
_cell.length_c   1.000
_cell.angle_alpha   90.00
_cell.angle_beta   90.00
_cell.angle_gamma   90.00
#
_symmetry.space_group_name_H-M   'P 1'
#
loop_
_entity.id
_entity.type
_entity.pdbx_description
1 polymer ?
#
loop_
_entity_poly.entity_id
_entity_poly.type
_entity_poly.pdbx_seq_one_letter_code
_entity_poly.pdbx_strand_id
1 'polypeptide(L)'
;MPYDTERFDGDILFGHNSLQVVYFYSIENIIRGWAQHFRHDASKKSFYHVDTAIFEKLWRWARRRHRNKRWQWVKKKYFPKGNGRSWSFSGEVEGKRVYLFRAGNVPIKRHIKIRAAANPFDPEWELYFEERLVYKVKETLDRQWQRWRLWKEQKGNCPVCQQKMNPETDWNIHHIVWRSKGGKNTMDNCVLLHANCHRQVHAKKMTVLKPCPV
;
A
#
# COMPACT_ATOMS: atom_id res chain seq x y z
N MET A 1 -5.32 3.30 -5.96
CA MET A 1 -6.31 2.78 -4.99
C MET A 1 -7.10 3.98 -4.54
N PRO A 2 -8.44 4.01 -4.65
CA PRO A 2 -9.18 5.10 -4.07
C PRO A 2 -9.09 4.92 -2.55
N TYR A 3 -8.40 5.85 -1.92
CA TYR A 3 -8.46 6.03 -0.48
C TYR A 3 -9.82 6.68 -0.24
N ASP A 4 -10.75 5.93 0.34
CA ASP A 4 -12.02 6.48 0.84
C ASP A 4 -11.67 7.54 1.90
N THR A 5 -11.69 8.80 1.49
CA THR A 5 -11.50 9.99 2.32
C THR A 5 -12.80 10.45 3.00
N GLU A 6 -13.90 9.70 2.84
CA GLU A 6 -15.22 10.06 3.36
C GLU A 6 -15.48 9.40 4.73
N ARG A 7 -14.78 9.84 5.78
CA ARG A 7 -15.29 9.68 7.17
C ARG A 7 -14.63 10.53 8.26
N PHE A 8 -14.17 11.73 7.95
CA PHE A 8 -13.69 12.66 8.98
C PHE A 8 -14.42 13.99 8.90
N ASP A 9 -15.75 13.93 9.09
CA ASP A 9 -16.47 15.08 9.61
C ASP A 9 -16.17 15.21 11.11
N GLY A 10 -15.97 16.46 11.52
CA GLY A 10 -15.45 16.87 12.81
C GLY A 10 -16.19 16.28 14.00
N ASP A 11 -15.41 15.86 15.00
CA ASP A 11 -15.57 16.32 16.37
C ASP A 11 -14.43 15.77 17.23
N ILE A 12 -13.60 16.68 17.72
CA ILE A 12 -12.47 16.41 18.63
C ILE A 12 -13.06 16.16 20.02
N LEU A 13 -13.54 14.95 20.29
CA LEU A 13 -14.06 14.56 21.60
C LEU A 13 -12.97 13.92 22.47
N PHE A 14 -12.51 14.71 23.45
CA PHE A 14 -11.56 14.35 24.48
C PHE A 14 -12.17 13.32 25.46
N GLY A 15 -11.84 12.03 25.28
CA GLY A 15 -12.23 10.93 26.17
C GLY A 15 -11.05 9.99 26.47
N HIS A 16 -10.97 9.49 27.71
CA HIS A 16 -9.80 8.86 28.34
C HIS A 16 -9.21 7.59 27.67
N ASN A 17 -9.82 7.03 26.62
CA ASN A 17 -9.30 5.89 25.82
C ASN A 17 -9.26 6.16 24.30
N SER A 18 -10.02 7.14 23.79
CA SER A 18 -10.09 7.47 22.35
C SER A 18 -8.89 8.31 21.88
N LEU A 19 -8.34 9.16 22.75
CA LEU A 19 -7.21 10.04 22.45
C LEU A 19 -5.91 9.27 22.13
N GLN A 20 -5.70 8.10 22.74
CA GLN A 20 -4.53 7.28 22.46
C GLN A 20 -4.57 6.68 21.06
N VAL A 21 -5.77 6.30 20.59
CA VAL A 21 -5.98 5.65 19.30
C VAL A 21 -5.85 6.64 18.15
N VAL A 22 -6.49 7.82 18.25
CA VAL A 22 -6.42 8.87 17.21
C VAL A 22 -4.99 9.39 17.04
N TYR A 23 -4.30 9.66 18.15
CA TYR A 23 -2.91 10.11 18.13
C TYR A 23 -1.95 9.02 17.61
N PHE A 24 -2.24 7.74 17.90
CA PHE A 24 -1.48 6.63 17.36
C PHE A 24 -1.59 6.57 15.83
N TYR A 25 -2.79 6.68 15.28
CA TYR A 25 -3.00 6.69 13.83
C TYR A 25 -2.41 7.91 13.13
N SER A 26 -2.52 9.10 13.73
CA SER A 26 -1.95 10.30 13.12
C SER A 26 -0.42 10.19 13.01
N ILE A 27 0.25 9.75 14.08
CA ILE A 27 1.68 9.49 14.06
C ILE A 27 2.03 8.38 13.07
N GLU A 28 1.28 7.28 13.07
CA GLU A 28 1.55 6.16 12.18
C GLU A 28 1.52 6.60 10.72
N ASN A 29 0.52 7.40 10.33
CA ASN A 29 0.39 7.92 8.98
C ASN A 29 1.53 8.88 8.61
N ILE A 30 1.94 9.77 9.54
CA ILE A 30 3.06 10.70 9.31
C ILE A 30 4.37 9.92 9.10
N ILE A 31 4.71 8.98 9.98
CA ILE A 31 5.94 8.18 9.86
C ILE A 31 5.92 7.37 8.56
N ARG A 32 4.78 6.75 8.25
CA ARG A 32 4.63 5.91 7.07
C ARG A 32 4.74 6.71 5.78
N GLY A 33 4.10 7.88 5.71
CA GLY A 33 4.21 8.80 4.57
C GLY A 33 5.64 9.29 4.38
N TRP A 34 6.27 9.76 5.46
CA TRP A 34 7.66 10.23 5.42
C TRP A 34 8.64 9.14 4.98
N ALA A 35 8.55 7.94 5.56
CA ALA A 35 9.43 6.83 5.21
C ALA A 35 9.19 6.34 3.78
N GLN A 36 7.95 6.40 3.27
CA GLN A 36 7.62 6.04 1.90
C GLN A 36 8.15 7.08 0.90
N HIS A 37 8.15 8.37 1.25
CA HIS A 37 8.73 9.42 0.40
C HIS A 37 10.24 9.26 0.26
N PHE A 38 10.96 9.16 1.39
CA PHE A 38 12.42 9.07 1.42
C PHE A 38 12.97 7.65 1.17
N ARG A 39 12.13 6.67 0.82
CA ARG A 39 12.60 5.29 0.56
C ARG A 39 13.50 5.18 -0.66
N HIS A 40 13.42 6.16 -1.56
CA HIS A 40 14.19 6.16 -2.79
C HIS A 40 15.61 6.70 -2.60
N ASP A 41 15.80 7.47 -1.53
CA ASP A 41 17.09 7.96 -1.09
C ASP A 41 17.80 6.93 -0.22
N ALA A 42 19.13 7.05 -0.09
CA ALA A 42 19.96 6.18 0.75
C ALA A 42 19.79 6.46 2.26
N SER A 43 18.54 6.58 2.74
CA SER A 43 18.17 7.17 4.03
C SER A 43 18.03 6.15 5.18
N LYS A 44 18.58 4.94 5.05
CA LYS A 44 18.37 3.88 6.04
C LYS A 44 18.87 4.25 7.43
N LYS A 45 20.04 4.90 7.51
CA LYS A 45 20.61 5.40 8.78
C LYS A 45 19.67 6.44 9.42
N SER A 46 19.13 7.35 8.61
CA SER A 46 18.17 8.36 9.05
C SER A 46 16.88 7.73 9.58
N PHE A 47 16.38 6.69 8.93
CA PHE A 47 15.20 5.95 9.41
C PHE A 47 15.41 5.34 10.80
N TYR A 48 16.55 4.69 11.03
CA TYR A 48 16.88 4.16 12.35
C TYR A 48 17.07 5.26 13.40
N HIS A 49 17.67 6.39 13.02
CA HIS A 49 17.82 7.53 13.93
C HIS A 49 16.46 8.08 14.37
N VAL A 50 15.53 8.26 13.43
CA VAL A 50 14.16 8.70 13.71
C VAL A 50 13.40 7.68 14.57
N ASP A 51 13.48 6.38 14.25
CA ASP A 51 12.85 5.32 15.04
C ASP A 51 13.35 5.32 16.50
N THR A 52 14.65 5.54 16.72
CA THR A 52 15.25 5.65 18.06
C THR A 52 14.75 6.89 18.79
N ALA A 53 14.74 8.05 18.14
CA ALA A 53 14.25 9.29 18.73
C ALA A 53 12.76 9.21 19.12
N ILE A 54 11.93 8.58 18.28
CA ILE A 54 10.51 8.31 18.57
C ILE A 54 10.39 7.38 19.77
N PHE A 55 11.15 6.29 19.79
CA PHE A 55 11.16 5.35 20.91
C PHE A 55 11.50 6.03 22.23
N GLU A 56 12.53 6.87 22.28
CA GLU A 56 12.92 7.59 23.49
C GLU A 56 11.81 8.53 23.98
N LYS A 57 11.17 9.28 23.07
CA LYS A 57 10.05 10.16 23.42
C LYS A 57 8.87 9.37 23.99
N LEU A 58 8.51 8.24 23.37
CA LEU A 58 7.45 7.35 23.84
C LEU A 58 7.78 6.70 25.18
N TRP A 59 9.03 6.27 25.37
CA TRP A 59 9.49 5.69 26.64
C TRP A 59 9.41 6.70 27.78
N ARG A 60 9.91 7.93 27.57
CA ARG A 60 9.82 9.02 28.54
C ARG A 60 8.37 9.36 28.86
N TRP A 61 7.50 9.42 27.86
CA TRP A 61 6.06 9.63 28.06
C TRP A 61 5.44 8.51 28.91
N ALA A 62 5.71 7.24 28.59
CA ALA A 62 5.14 6.09 29.29
C ALA A 62 5.62 6.03 30.75
N ARG A 63 6.91 6.32 31.02
CA ARG A 63 7.48 6.43 32.38
C ARG A 63 6.87 7.59 33.16
N ARG A 64 6.67 8.76 32.52
CA ARG A 64 6.04 9.93 33.17
C ARG A 64 4.58 9.69 33.50
N ARG A 65 3.83 8.96 32.66
CA ARG A 65 2.42 8.61 32.90
C ARG A 65 2.24 7.64 34.07
N HIS A 66 3.26 6.82 34.35
CA HIS A 66 3.21 5.76 35.38
C HIS A 66 4.39 5.86 36.34
N ARG A 67 4.51 7.00 37.04
CA ARG A 67 5.64 7.27 37.96
C ARG A 67 5.78 6.21 39.06
N ASN A 68 4.66 5.70 39.56
CA ASN A 68 4.62 4.74 40.68
C ASN A 68 4.76 3.27 40.24
N LYS A 69 4.93 3.00 38.93
CA LYS A 69 5.08 1.65 38.41
C LYS A 69 6.54 1.37 38.03
N ARG A 70 6.99 0.13 38.30
CA ARG A 70 8.32 -0.33 37.92
C ARG A 70 8.45 -0.34 36.39
N TRP A 71 9.67 -0.17 35.88
CA TRP A 71 9.94 -0.10 34.44
C TRP A 71 9.49 -1.37 33.69
N GLN A 72 9.56 -2.53 34.34
CA GLN A 72 9.11 -3.80 33.75
C GLN A 72 7.60 -3.79 33.45
N TRP A 73 6.80 -3.19 34.32
CA TRP A 73 5.35 -3.07 34.11
C TRP A 73 5.05 -2.15 32.93
N VAL A 74 5.76 -1.01 32.83
CA VAL A 74 5.62 -0.07 31.71
C VAL A 74 6.01 -0.75 30.39
N LYS A 75 7.13 -1.49 30.36
CA LYS A 75 7.55 -2.29 29.22
C LYS A 75 6.47 -3.31 28.84
N LYS A 76 5.96 -4.09 29.79
CA LYS A 76 4.93 -5.12 29.51
C LYS A 76 3.64 -4.51 28.96
N LYS A 77 3.25 -3.32 29.43
CA LYS A 77 2.01 -2.65 29.00
C LYS A 77 2.13 -2.01 27.61
N TYR A 78 3.19 -1.26 27.34
CA TYR A 78 3.30 -0.44 26.13
C TYR A 78 4.28 -0.97 25.08
N PHE A 79 5.24 -1.80 25.49
CA PHE A 79 6.33 -2.29 24.63
C PHE A 79 6.44 -3.83 24.65
N PRO A 80 5.35 -4.57 24.38
CA PRO A 80 5.38 -6.02 24.35
C PRO A 80 6.22 -6.56 23.18
N LYS A 81 6.47 -7.87 23.20
CA LYS A 81 6.98 -8.58 22.03
C LYS A 81 5.86 -8.67 20.98
N GLY A 82 6.15 -8.25 19.76
CA GLY A 82 5.20 -8.23 18.64
C GLY A 82 5.89 -8.05 17.30
N ASN A 83 5.29 -8.57 16.22
CA ASN A 83 5.86 -8.56 14.87
C ASN A 83 7.31 -9.10 14.81
N GLY A 84 7.56 -10.20 15.53
CA GLY A 84 8.88 -10.86 15.59
C GLY A 84 9.95 -10.10 16.37
N ARG A 85 9.63 -8.97 17.03
CA ARG A 85 10.59 -8.14 17.77
C ARG A 85 10.12 -7.83 19.18
N SER A 86 11.08 -7.61 20.07
CA SER A 86 10.83 -7.08 21.42
C SER A 86 10.88 -5.56 21.39
N TRP A 87 10.29 -4.90 22.39
CA TRP A 87 10.24 -3.44 22.52
C TRP A 87 9.47 -2.71 21.41
N SER A 88 8.38 -3.32 20.94
CA SER A 88 7.50 -2.72 19.93
C SER A 88 6.41 -1.92 20.63
N PHE A 89 6.35 -0.60 20.39
CA PHE A 89 5.28 0.22 20.95
C PHE A 89 3.92 -0.26 20.42
N SER A 90 2.97 -0.51 21.31
CA SER A 90 1.64 -1.00 20.95
C SER A 90 0.52 -0.21 21.60
N GLY A 91 -0.55 0.00 20.83
CA GLY A 91 -1.84 0.48 21.31
C GLY A 91 -2.92 -0.60 21.13
N GLU A 92 -4.08 -0.37 21.73
CA GLU A 92 -5.28 -1.18 21.50
C GLU A 92 -6.27 -0.34 20.72
N VAL A 93 -6.71 -0.86 19.57
CA VAL A 93 -7.70 -0.22 18.71
C VAL A 93 -8.79 -1.23 18.39
N GLU A 94 -10.03 -0.90 18.71
CA GLU A 94 -11.19 -1.79 18.46
C GLU A 94 -10.97 -3.22 19.01
N GLY A 95 -10.36 -3.33 20.20
CA GLY A 95 -10.03 -4.60 20.85
C GLY A 95 -8.85 -5.36 20.21
N LYS A 96 -8.21 -4.82 19.18
CA LYS A 96 -7.03 -5.39 18.51
C LYS A 96 -5.77 -4.64 18.91
N ARG A 97 -4.71 -5.38 19.20
CA ARG A 97 -3.40 -4.79 19.48
C ARG A 97 -2.72 -4.39 18.17
N VAL A 98 -2.46 -3.10 18.01
CA VAL A 98 -1.76 -2.52 16.86
C VAL A 98 -0.37 -2.07 17.30
N TYR A 99 0.61 -2.23 16.42
CA TYR A 99 2.01 -1.88 16.69
C TYR A 99 2.44 -0.70 15.84
N LEU A 100 3.16 0.23 16.45
CA LEU A 100 3.62 1.43 15.75
C LEU A 100 4.53 1.05 14.58
N PHE A 101 4.27 1.69 13.44
CA PHE A 101 5.10 1.56 12.27
C PHE A 101 6.52 2.09 12.52
N ARG A 102 7.52 1.37 12.00
CA ARG A 102 8.93 1.77 12.05
C ARG A 102 9.42 2.13 10.68
N ALA A 103 10.02 3.32 10.54
CA ALA A 103 10.61 3.76 9.30
C ALA A 103 11.71 2.80 8.82
N GLY A 104 12.47 2.22 9.76
CA GLY A 104 13.52 1.23 9.48
C GLY A 104 13.02 -0.08 8.86
N ASN A 105 11.72 -0.36 8.84
CA ASN A 105 11.17 -1.52 8.13
C ASN A 105 10.98 -1.25 6.63
N VAL A 106 10.98 0.02 6.19
CA VAL A 106 10.83 0.34 4.77
C VAL A 106 12.09 -0.08 4.01
N PRO A 107 11.98 -0.91 2.95
CA PRO A 107 13.10 -1.24 2.11
C PRO A 107 13.49 -0.03 1.25
N ILE A 108 14.78 0.26 1.18
CA ILE A 108 15.31 1.28 0.28
C ILE A 108 15.15 0.78 -1.15
N LYS A 109 14.58 1.63 -2.02
CA LYS A 109 14.34 1.31 -3.42
C LYS A 109 15.01 2.33 -4.33
N ARG A 110 16.16 1.96 -4.88
CA ARG A 110 16.91 2.82 -5.79
C ARG A 110 16.18 3.00 -7.11
N HIS A 111 16.19 4.22 -7.63
CA HIS A 111 15.72 4.50 -8.98
C HIS A 111 16.65 3.85 -10.00
N ILE A 112 16.07 3.06 -10.91
CA ILE A 112 16.79 2.47 -12.05
C ILE A 112 16.77 3.50 -13.17
N LYS A 113 17.92 4.05 -13.57
CA LYS A 113 18.01 5.00 -14.69
C LYS A 113 17.64 4.31 -16.02
N ILE A 114 17.18 5.10 -16.99
CA ILE A 114 17.07 4.64 -18.37
C ILE A 114 18.50 4.55 -18.93
N ARG A 115 18.80 3.52 -19.72
CA ARG A 115 20.11 3.39 -20.38
C ARG A 115 20.30 4.61 -21.30
N ALA A 116 21.45 5.26 -21.23
CA ALA A 116 21.67 6.52 -21.96
C ALA A 116 21.53 6.38 -23.49
N ALA A 117 21.91 5.22 -24.03
CA ALA A 117 21.79 4.90 -25.46
C ALA A 117 20.39 4.43 -25.89
N ALA A 118 19.44 4.24 -24.95
CA ALA A 118 18.14 3.67 -25.29
C ALA A 118 17.25 4.65 -26.06
N ASN A 119 16.86 4.27 -27.28
CA ASN A 119 15.95 5.01 -28.13
C ASN A 119 14.56 4.32 -28.18
N PRO A 120 13.46 4.98 -27.76
CA PRO A 120 12.11 4.40 -27.81
C PRO A 120 11.59 4.02 -29.20
N PHE A 121 12.14 4.60 -30.27
CA PHE A 121 11.69 4.39 -31.65
C PHE A 121 12.54 3.38 -32.42
N ASP A 122 13.62 2.90 -31.82
CA ASP A 122 14.51 1.93 -32.42
C ASP A 122 14.07 0.52 -32.00
N PRO A 123 13.75 -0.38 -32.96
CA PRO A 123 13.33 -1.76 -32.68
C PRO A 123 14.31 -2.54 -31.79
N GLU A 124 15.61 -2.21 -31.82
CA GLU A 124 16.60 -2.89 -30.96
C GLU A 124 16.28 -2.73 -29.47
N TRP A 125 15.67 -1.61 -29.06
CA TRP A 125 15.36 -1.30 -27.67
C TRP A 125 13.95 -1.72 -27.24
N GLU A 126 13.15 -2.31 -28.13
CA GLU A 126 11.76 -2.67 -27.84
C GLU A 126 11.65 -3.58 -26.60
N LEU A 127 12.40 -4.69 -26.58
CA LEU A 127 12.44 -5.62 -25.45
C LEU A 127 12.82 -4.93 -24.13
N TYR A 128 13.77 -3.99 -24.18
CA TYR A 128 14.19 -3.24 -22.99
C TYR A 128 13.05 -2.39 -22.41
N PHE A 129 12.27 -1.70 -23.26
CA PHE A 129 11.13 -0.91 -22.80
C PHE A 129 9.96 -1.78 -22.34
N GLU A 130 9.75 -2.95 -22.93
CA GLU A 130 8.76 -3.93 -22.48
C GLU A 130 9.09 -4.48 -21.09
N GLU A 131 10.32 -4.93 -20.86
CA GLU A 131 10.77 -5.38 -19.54
C GLU A 131 10.63 -4.29 -18.48
N ARG A 132 10.99 -3.04 -18.85
CA ARG A 132 10.86 -1.88 -17.97
C ARG A 132 9.40 -1.56 -17.65
N LEU A 133 8.49 -1.71 -18.62
CA LEU A 133 7.05 -1.56 -18.40
C LEU A 133 6.56 -2.60 -17.39
N VAL A 134 6.90 -3.87 -17.59
CA VAL A 134 6.55 -4.97 -16.68
C VAL A 134 7.07 -4.68 -15.28
N TYR A 135 8.31 -4.22 -15.14
CA TYR A 135 8.90 -3.84 -13.87
C TYR A 135 8.11 -2.73 -13.16
N LYS A 136 7.79 -1.64 -13.86
CA LYS A 136 7.02 -0.53 -13.28
C LYS A 136 5.60 -0.94 -12.89
N VAL A 137 4.94 -1.76 -13.71
CA VAL A 137 3.60 -2.29 -13.39
C VAL A 137 3.66 -3.18 -12.15
N LYS A 138 4.64 -4.09 -12.07
CA LYS A 138 4.86 -4.94 -10.91
C LYS A 138 5.09 -4.13 -9.64
N GLU A 139 5.85 -3.05 -9.74
CA GLU A 139 6.06 -2.11 -8.64
C GLU A 139 4.76 -1.40 -8.21
N THR A 140 3.96 -0.94 -9.16
CA THR A 140 2.70 -0.23 -8.90
C THR A 140 1.65 -1.16 -8.29
N LEU A 141 1.67 -2.43 -8.70
CA LEU A 141 0.81 -3.49 -8.20
C LEU A 141 1.48 -4.29 -7.08
N ASP A 142 2.60 -3.82 -6.53
CA ASP A 142 3.25 -4.44 -5.38
C ASP A 142 2.27 -4.36 -4.20
N ARG A 143 1.82 -5.53 -3.71
CA ARG A 143 0.72 -5.74 -2.73
C ARG A 143 -0.71 -5.78 -3.28
N GLN A 144 -0.92 -5.60 -4.59
CA GLN A 144 -2.21 -5.80 -5.26
C GLN A 144 -2.22 -7.14 -6.01
N TRP A 145 -2.06 -8.24 -5.27
CA TRP A 145 -1.83 -9.58 -5.82
C TRP A 145 -2.86 -9.97 -6.91
N GLN A 146 -4.13 -9.65 -6.69
CA GLN A 146 -5.22 -9.97 -7.60
C GLN A 146 -5.05 -9.22 -8.92
N ARG A 147 -4.77 -7.90 -8.87
CA ARG A 147 -4.54 -7.08 -10.06
C ARG A 147 -3.29 -7.53 -10.82
N TRP A 148 -2.20 -7.83 -10.11
CA TRP A 148 -0.97 -8.33 -10.72
C TRP A 148 -1.20 -9.64 -11.47
N ARG A 149 -1.95 -10.56 -10.86
CA ARG A 149 -2.27 -11.85 -11.49
C ARG A 149 -3.15 -11.67 -12.72
N LEU A 150 -4.17 -10.83 -12.66
CA LEU A 150 -5.01 -10.51 -13.82
C LEU A 150 -4.21 -9.85 -14.95
N TRP A 151 -3.35 -8.89 -14.63
CA TRP A 151 -2.47 -8.24 -15.60
C TRP A 151 -1.58 -9.26 -16.32
N LYS A 152 -1.00 -10.23 -15.59
CA LYS A 152 -0.23 -11.34 -16.18
C LYS A 152 -1.08 -12.24 -17.07
N GLU A 153 -2.25 -12.66 -16.60
CA GLU A 153 -3.17 -13.53 -17.37
C GLU A 153 -3.61 -12.87 -18.69
N GLN A 154 -3.69 -11.54 -18.71
CA GLN A 154 -4.04 -10.74 -19.88
C GLN A 154 -2.83 -10.29 -20.72
N LYS A 155 -1.61 -10.76 -20.41
CA LYS A 155 -0.35 -10.34 -21.06
C LYS A 155 -0.16 -8.82 -21.07
N GLY A 156 -0.72 -8.12 -20.07
CA GLY A 156 -0.67 -6.67 -19.97
C GLY A 156 -1.57 -5.90 -20.92
N ASN A 157 -2.50 -6.55 -21.62
CA ASN A 157 -3.44 -5.88 -22.52
C ASN A 157 -4.84 -5.75 -21.90
N CYS A 158 -5.56 -4.69 -22.29
CA CYS A 158 -6.96 -4.53 -21.93
C CYS A 158 -7.88 -5.38 -22.83
N PRO A 159 -8.73 -6.27 -22.28
CA PRO A 159 -9.66 -7.07 -23.09
C PRO A 159 -10.66 -6.26 -23.95
N VAL A 160 -10.90 -4.99 -23.60
CA VAL A 160 -11.88 -4.13 -24.30
C VAL A 160 -11.23 -3.34 -25.43
N CYS A 161 -10.11 -2.66 -25.16
CA CYS A 161 -9.46 -1.79 -26.16
C CYS A 161 -8.16 -2.36 -26.74
N GLN A 162 -7.69 -3.51 -26.26
CA GLN A 162 -6.47 -4.21 -26.68
C GLN A 162 -5.16 -3.41 -26.53
N GLN A 163 -5.21 -2.23 -25.92
CA GLN A 163 -4.01 -1.43 -25.63
C GLN A 163 -3.27 -1.94 -24.39
N LYS A 164 -1.94 -1.73 -24.37
CA LYS A 164 -1.06 -2.05 -23.25
C LYS A 164 -1.45 -1.24 -22.00
N MET A 165 -1.51 -1.91 -20.86
CA MET A 165 -1.78 -1.32 -19.55
C MET A 165 -0.48 -0.82 -18.92
N ASN A 166 -0.31 0.49 -18.88
CA ASN A 166 0.88 1.15 -18.32
C ASN A 166 0.61 1.79 -16.94
N PRO A 167 1.64 1.99 -16.10
CA PRO A 167 1.49 2.54 -14.74
C PRO A 167 0.84 3.93 -14.66
N GLU A 168 0.79 4.66 -15.78
CA GLU A 168 0.22 6.01 -15.86
C GLU A 168 -1.30 5.97 -16.01
N THR A 169 -1.86 4.82 -16.40
CA THR A 169 -3.29 4.61 -16.53
C THR A 169 -3.89 3.99 -15.26
N ASP A 170 -5.08 4.45 -14.88
CA ASP A 170 -5.84 3.83 -13.80
C ASP A 170 -6.52 2.53 -14.26
N TRP A 171 -6.54 1.55 -13.36
CA TRP A 171 -7.14 0.24 -13.62
C TRP A 171 -8.12 -0.18 -12.55
N ASN A 172 -9.21 -0.81 -12.99
CA ASN A 172 -10.26 -1.35 -12.15
C ASN A 172 -10.48 -2.83 -12.44
N ILE A 173 -10.80 -3.58 -11.39
CA ILE A 173 -11.23 -4.98 -11.53
C ILE A 173 -12.70 -4.96 -11.95
N HIS A 174 -13.00 -5.60 -13.06
CA HIS A 174 -14.35 -5.85 -13.54
C HIS A 174 -14.77 -7.28 -13.22
N HIS A 175 -16.00 -7.46 -12.75
CA HIS A 175 -16.61 -8.78 -12.58
C HIS A 175 -17.41 -9.14 -13.83
N ILE A 176 -17.05 -10.23 -14.52
CA ILE A 176 -17.71 -10.72 -15.74
C ILE A 176 -19.19 -11.00 -15.45
N VAL A 177 -19.45 -11.87 -14.47
CA VAL A 177 -20.74 -11.96 -13.81
C VAL A 177 -20.77 -10.90 -12.72
N TRP A 178 -21.70 -9.95 -12.85
CA TRP A 178 -21.80 -8.84 -11.91
C TRP A 178 -22.09 -9.33 -10.50
N ARG A 179 -21.54 -8.64 -9.48
CA ARG A 179 -21.78 -9.00 -8.07
C ARG A 179 -23.27 -8.96 -7.70
N SER A 180 -24.03 -8.02 -8.25
CA SER A 180 -25.49 -7.94 -8.07
C SER A 180 -26.24 -9.13 -8.66
N LYS A 181 -25.65 -9.84 -9.62
CA LYS A 181 -26.18 -11.07 -10.24
C LYS A 181 -25.57 -12.35 -9.64
N GLY A 182 -25.00 -12.27 -8.43
CA GLY A 182 -24.39 -13.42 -7.74
C GLY A 182 -22.95 -13.72 -8.14
N GLY A 183 -22.30 -12.84 -8.92
CA GLY A 183 -20.90 -13.01 -9.32
C GLY A 183 -19.93 -12.98 -8.14
N LYS A 184 -19.11 -14.01 -8.00
CA LYS A 184 -18.09 -14.12 -6.95
C LYS A 184 -16.86 -13.28 -7.28
N ASN A 185 -16.12 -12.83 -6.26
CA ASN A 185 -14.84 -12.15 -6.45
C ASN A 185 -13.69 -13.17 -6.61
N THR A 186 -13.78 -14.04 -7.61
CA THR A 186 -12.79 -15.07 -7.95
C THR A 186 -11.98 -14.66 -9.18
N MET A 187 -10.78 -15.22 -9.35
CA MET A 187 -9.91 -14.93 -10.50
C MET A 187 -10.58 -15.24 -11.85
N ASP A 188 -11.44 -16.27 -11.89
CA ASP A 188 -12.12 -16.69 -13.13
C ASP A 188 -13.24 -15.72 -13.52
N ASN A 189 -13.84 -15.05 -12.53
CA ASN A 189 -14.90 -14.09 -12.74
C ASN A 189 -14.40 -12.64 -12.83
N CYS A 190 -13.08 -12.41 -12.75
CA CYS A 190 -12.51 -11.07 -12.73
C CYS A 190 -11.60 -10.83 -13.94
N VAL A 191 -11.62 -9.61 -14.45
CA VAL A 191 -10.67 -9.09 -15.45
C VAL A 191 -10.22 -7.69 -15.05
N LEU A 192 -8.99 -7.31 -15.39
CA LEU A 192 -8.46 -5.97 -15.18
C LEU A 192 -8.77 -5.12 -16.41
N LEU A 193 -9.40 -3.96 -16.23
CA LEU A 193 -9.73 -3.01 -17.31
C LEU A 193 -9.15 -1.63 -17.00
N HIS A 194 -8.86 -0.84 -18.03
CA HIS A 194 -8.67 0.61 -17.85
C HIS A 194 -9.91 1.22 -17.20
N ALA A 195 -9.73 2.26 -16.38
CA ALA A 195 -10.84 2.92 -15.69
C ALA A 195 -11.92 3.42 -16.68
N ASN A 196 -11.52 3.94 -17.84
CA ASN A 196 -12.45 4.35 -18.90
C ASN A 196 -13.20 3.14 -19.51
N CYS A 197 -12.48 2.09 -19.91
CA CYS A 197 -13.09 0.86 -20.44
C CYS A 197 -14.08 0.24 -19.44
N HIS A 198 -13.74 0.24 -18.14
CA HIS A 198 -14.63 -0.21 -17.08
C HIS A 198 -15.94 0.57 -17.05
N ARG A 199 -15.89 1.91 -17.12
CA ARG A 199 -17.10 2.75 -17.18
C ARG A 199 -17.93 2.46 -18.44
N GLN A 200 -17.28 2.31 -19.60
CA GLN A 200 -17.96 2.00 -20.85
C GLN A 200 -18.71 0.66 -20.80
N VAL A 201 -18.09 -0.37 -20.21
CA VAL A 201 -18.73 -1.68 -20.04
C VAL A 201 -19.99 -1.58 -19.18
N HIS A 202 -19.94 -0.84 -18.06
CA HIS A 202 -21.12 -0.62 -17.21
C HIS A 202 -22.21 0.20 -17.91
N ALA A 203 -21.83 1.28 -18.60
CA ALA A 203 -22.76 2.15 -19.30
C ALA A 203 -23.46 1.44 -20.46
N LYS A 204 -22.72 0.66 -21.25
CA LYS A 204 -23.22 -0.06 -22.43
C LYS A 204 -23.70 -1.48 -22.13
N LYS A 205 -23.62 -1.94 -20.86
CA LYS A 205 -23.92 -3.32 -20.43
C LYS A 205 -23.25 -4.38 -21.30
N MET A 206 -21.99 -4.13 -21.69
CA MET A 206 -21.22 -5.05 -22.53
C MET A 206 -20.82 -6.30 -21.73
N THR A 207 -20.78 -7.45 -22.40
CA THR A 207 -20.23 -8.67 -21.84
C THR A 207 -18.74 -8.75 -22.17
N VAL A 208 -17.88 -8.88 -21.15
CA VAL A 208 -16.44 -9.09 -21.34
C VAL A 208 -16.13 -10.58 -21.20
N LEU A 209 -15.43 -11.16 -22.18
CA LEU A 209 -15.07 -12.58 -22.18
C LEU A 209 -13.63 -12.80 -21.69
N LYS A 210 -13.39 -13.97 -21.11
CA LYS A 210 -12.08 -14.54 -20.75
C LYS A 210 -11.98 -15.89 -21.49
N PRO A 211 -10.85 -16.28 -22.12
CA PRO A 211 -9.52 -15.65 -22.12
C PRO A 211 -9.39 -14.50 -23.12
N CYS A 212 -8.34 -13.69 -22.95
CA CYS A 212 -7.94 -12.73 -23.97
C CYS A 212 -7.65 -13.51 -25.26
N PRO A 213 -8.34 -13.25 -26.38
CA PRO A 213 -7.98 -13.83 -27.67
C PRO A 213 -6.52 -13.50 -27.96
N VAL A 214 -5.77 -14.49 -28.45
CA VAL A 214 -4.38 -14.32 -28.89
C VAL A 214 -4.37 -13.50 -30.17
#